data_AF-A0A839ZH15-F1
#
_entry.id   AF-A0A839ZH15-F1
#
_cell.length_a   1.000
_cell.length_b   1.000
_cell.length_c   1.000
_cell.angle_alpha   90.00
_cell.angle_beta   90.00
_cell.angle_gamma   90.00
#
_symmetry.space_group_name_H-M   'P 1'
#
loop_
_entity.id
_entity.type
_entity.pdbx_description
1 polymer ?
#
loop_
_entity_poly.entity_id
_entity_poly.type
_entity_poly.pdbx_seq_one_letter_code
_entity_poly.pdbx_strand_id
1 'polypeptide(L)'
;MLTRRHLLSASLAVPVAAVVHRAAIAADTAPVVPGAASVQGTGADTAPHCERAEKRVEILRRFRKMYVDRHFGLDLFAADTGYLKTTLADANRMSLRFFVEYNNVWWFAIIDGVEVPSIGYDAETDTGSIVLDIRYGNEHLLAMQHIGFQGDRISRLQTYASNSFFGKDTPLVRLDAYGNAIWLETGYDLKISAEAAEVFLRTPTGRFFSENEPTSSAIVRIKNNLADLRKRYGWQPI
;
A
#
# COMPACT_ATOMS: atom_id res chain seq x y z
N MET A 1 -54.88 29.38 -7.99
CA MET A 1 -55.16 27.94 -7.89
C MET A 1 -53.85 27.20 -8.19
N LEU A 2 -53.09 26.72 -7.20
CA LEU A 2 -53.15 25.35 -6.61
C LEU A 2 -52.90 24.28 -7.70
N THR A 3 -51.95 23.32 -7.67
CA THR A 3 -51.26 22.65 -6.55
C THR A 3 -50.16 21.67 -7.06
N ARG A 4 -49.11 21.43 -6.23
CA ARG A 4 -48.35 20.17 -5.88
C ARG A 4 -47.83 19.20 -6.98
N ARG A 5 -46.54 18.78 -7.04
CA ARG A 5 -45.60 18.04 -6.12
C ARG A 5 -45.69 16.49 -6.18
N HIS A 6 -44.49 15.86 -6.19
CA HIS A 6 -44.08 14.48 -5.77
C HIS A 6 -44.20 13.34 -6.81
N LEU A 7 -43.36 12.29 -6.92
CA LEU A 7 -42.09 11.81 -6.30
C LEU A 7 -41.70 10.43 -6.95
N LEU A 8 -40.48 9.92 -6.66
CA LEU A 8 -39.92 8.52 -6.75
C LEU A 8 -39.35 8.05 -8.11
N SER A 9 -38.08 7.61 -8.28
CA SER A 9 -37.18 6.64 -7.59
C SER A 9 -37.29 5.18 -8.09
N ALA A 10 -36.21 4.66 -8.70
CA ALA A 10 -35.67 3.27 -8.68
C ALA A 10 -34.51 3.18 -9.71
N SER A 11 -33.23 3.04 -9.35
CA SER A 11 -32.46 1.83 -8.92
C SER A 11 -32.40 0.69 -9.94
N LEU A 12 -31.17 0.29 -10.32
CA LEU A 12 -30.57 -1.07 -10.40
C LEU A 12 -29.30 -1.00 -11.28
N ALA A 13 -28.10 -1.06 -10.69
CA ALA A 13 -27.30 -2.26 -10.46
C ALA A 13 -26.70 -2.85 -11.76
N VAL A 14 -25.39 -2.68 -11.96
CA VAL A 14 -24.60 -3.42 -12.95
C VAL A 14 -23.68 -4.40 -12.19
N PRO A 15 -23.82 -5.72 -12.37
CA PRO A 15 -22.92 -6.69 -11.78
C PRO A 15 -21.70 -6.87 -12.68
N VAL A 16 -20.50 -6.77 -12.12
CA VAL A 16 -19.28 -7.27 -12.79
C VAL A 16 -18.87 -8.55 -12.08
N ALA A 17 -19.31 -9.67 -12.64
CA ALA A 17 -18.74 -10.98 -12.39
C ALA A 17 -18.37 -11.59 -13.75
N ALA A 18 -17.13 -12.08 -13.84
CA ALA A 18 -16.61 -13.12 -14.75
C ALA A 18 -15.33 -12.71 -15.50
N VAL A 19 -14.16 -12.96 -14.89
CA VAL A 19 -13.06 -13.67 -15.55
C VAL A 19 -12.34 -14.50 -14.48
N VAL A 20 -12.70 -15.77 -14.33
CA VAL A 20 -11.88 -16.76 -13.63
C VAL A 20 -11.85 -18.02 -14.49
N HIS A 21 -10.69 -18.31 -15.08
CA HIS A 21 -10.34 -19.68 -15.39
C HIS A 21 -8.85 -19.97 -15.19
N ARG A 22 -8.63 -20.83 -14.18
CA ARG A 22 -7.61 -21.89 -14.08
C ARG A 22 -6.13 -21.51 -14.20
N ALA A 23 -5.45 -21.53 -13.04
CA ALA A 23 -4.21 -22.29 -12.90
C ALA A 23 -4.28 -23.07 -11.59
N ALA A 24 -3.81 -24.31 -11.65
CA ALA A 24 -4.11 -25.39 -10.73
C ALA A 24 -3.37 -25.30 -9.39
N ILE A 25 -4.04 -25.86 -8.39
CA ILE A 25 -3.49 -26.34 -7.13
C ILE A 25 -2.44 -27.40 -7.43
N ALA A 26 -1.23 -27.20 -6.92
CA ALA A 26 -0.29 -28.26 -6.61
C ALA A 26 0.44 -27.88 -5.31
N ALA A 27 -0.18 -28.21 -4.19
CA ALA A 27 0.50 -28.41 -2.93
C ALA A 27 0.76 -29.90 -2.84
N ASP A 28 2.00 -30.32 -3.05
CA ASP A 28 2.62 -31.43 -2.32
C ASP A 28 4.11 -31.51 -2.67
N THR A 29 4.88 -32.13 -1.77
CA THR A 29 6.33 -32.37 -1.81
C THR A 29 7.23 -31.23 -1.31
N ALA A 30 7.48 -31.27 0.00
CA ALA A 30 8.72 -30.79 0.59
C ALA A 30 9.93 -31.55 0.01
N PRO A 31 11.08 -30.89 -0.17
CA PRO A 31 12.35 -31.59 -0.16
C PRO A 31 13.20 -31.18 1.06
N VAL A 32 13.40 -32.18 1.92
CA VAL A 32 14.70 -32.65 2.42
C VAL A 32 15.77 -31.58 2.68
N VAL A 33 16.09 -31.42 3.97
CA VAL A 33 17.34 -30.85 4.48
C VAL A 33 18.53 -31.74 4.10
N PRO A 34 19.62 -31.20 3.52
CA PRO A 34 20.95 -31.77 3.66
C PRO A 34 21.83 -30.85 4.51
N GLY A 35 22.47 -31.45 5.51
CA GLY A 35 23.40 -30.75 6.39
C GLY A 35 24.78 -30.49 5.79
N ALA A 36 25.57 -29.82 6.65
CA ALA A 36 27.02 -29.68 6.70
C ALA A 36 27.71 -28.68 5.75
N ALA A 37 28.24 -27.60 6.34
CA ALA A 37 29.69 -27.36 6.36
C ALA A 37 30.04 -26.20 7.31
N SER A 38 30.79 -26.52 8.37
CA SER A 38 31.58 -25.54 9.11
C SER A 38 32.71 -25.06 8.21
N VAL A 39 32.77 -23.76 7.91
CA VAL A 39 33.93 -23.13 7.27
C VAL A 39 34.58 -22.20 8.29
N GLN A 40 35.62 -22.71 8.95
CA GLN A 40 36.68 -21.87 9.51
C GLN A 40 37.55 -21.41 8.33
N GLY A 41 37.52 -20.10 8.06
CA GLY A 41 38.29 -19.45 6.99
C GLY A 41 38.66 -18.04 7.39
N THR A 42 39.88 -17.91 7.91
CA THR A 42 40.77 -16.75 8.03
C THR A 42 40.25 -15.38 7.56
N GLY A 43 40.23 -14.43 8.50
CA GLY A 43 39.86 -13.04 8.29
C GLY A 43 40.80 -12.29 7.34
N ALA A 44 40.20 -11.68 6.31
CA ALA A 44 40.66 -10.47 5.63
C ALA A 44 39.62 -9.96 4.60
N ASP A 45 38.66 -10.78 4.17
CA ASP A 45 37.67 -10.45 3.11
C ASP A 45 36.22 -10.21 3.59
N THR A 46 35.95 -10.27 4.89
CA THR A 46 34.60 -10.26 5.46
C THR A 46 34.02 -8.87 5.77
N ALA A 47 34.83 -7.81 5.74
CA ALA A 47 34.43 -6.49 6.23
C ALA A 47 33.39 -5.76 5.33
N PRO A 48 33.52 -5.71 3.98
CA PRO A 48 32.59 -4.96 3.14
C PRO A 48 31.19 -5.61 3.09
N HIS A 49 31.15 -6.94 3.14
CA HIS A 49 29.90 -7.72 3.15
C HIS A 49 29.14 -7.56 4.48
N CYS A 50 29.86 -7.49 5.61
CA CYS A 50 29.28 -7.25 6.92
C CYS A 50 28.67 -5.83 7.03
N GLU A 51 29.42 -4.79 6.62
CA GLU A 51 28.94 -3.41 6.70
C GLU A 51 27.73 -3.16 5.79
N ARG A 52 27.71 -3.73 4.58
CA ARG A 52 26.54 -3.65 3.69
C ARG A 52 25.34 -4.34 4.31
N ALA A 53 25.50 -5.57 4.82
CA ALA A 53 24.41 -6.30 5.44
C ALA A 53 23.80 -5.54 6.64
N GLU A 54 24.64 -4.96 7.49
CA GLU A 54 24.21 -4.12 8.61
C GLU A 54 23.41 -2.91 8.14
N LYS A 55 23.88 -2.19 7.11
CA LYS A 55 23.15 -1.07 6.50
C LYS A 55 21.79 -1.49 5.95
N ARG A 56 21.69 -2.66 5.31
CA ARG A 56 20.44 -3.19 4.76
C ARG A 56 19.44 -3.54 5.85
N VAL A 57 19.90 -4.18 6.91
CA VAL A 57 19.06 -4.45 8.09
C VAL A 57 18.59 -3.15 8.73
N GLU A 58 19.43 -2.11 8.78
CA GLU A 58 19.02 -0.81 9.32
C GLU A 58 17.96 -0.11 8.46
N ILE A 59 18.10 -0.14 7.13
CA ILE A 59 17.05 0.32 6.21
C ILE A 59 15.73 -0.40 6.48
N LEU A 60 15.76 -1.73 6.67
CA LEU A 60 14.58 -2.53 6.96
C LEU A 60 13.96 -2.23 8.33
N ARG A 61 14.78 -1.99 9.37
CA ARG A 61 14.29 -1.56 10.68
C ARG A 61 13.60 -0.20 10.59
N ARG A 62 14.20 0.73 9.84
CA ARG A 62 13.62 2.04 9.60
C ARG A 62 12.31 1.94 8.82
N PHE A 63 12.24 1.07 7.80
CA PHE A 63 11.02 0.84 7.04
C PHE A 63 9.92 0.19 7.90
N ARG A 64 10.28 -0.77 8.75
CA ARG A 64 9.38 -1.31 9.78
C ARG A 64 8.83 -0.22 10.68
N LYS A 65 9.68 0.67 11.20
CA LYS A 65 9.26 1.76 12.07
C LYS A 65 8.28 2.70 11.34
N MET A 66 8.56 3.02 10.09
CA MET A 66 7.69 3.82 9.23
C MET A 66 6.27 3.23 9.07
N TYR A 67 6.13 1.90 8.97
CA TYR A 67 4.83 1.23 8.98
C TYR A 67 4.12 1.36 10.34
N VAL A 68 4.82 1.06 11.42
CA VAL A 68 4.27 1.12 12.79
C VAL A 68 3.83 2.53 13.16
N ASP A 69 4.64 3.53 12.80
CA ASP A 69 4.36 4.95 13.01
C ASP A 69 3.27 5.49 12.06
N ARG A 70 2.88 4.69 11.05
CA ARG A 70 1.93 5.06 9.98
C ARG A 70 2.33 6.32 9.23
N HIS A 71 3.62 6.44 8.92
CA HIS A 71 4.14 7.55 8.12
C HIS A 71 5.42 7.18 7.39
N PHE A 72 5.46 7.48 6.10
CA PHE A 72 6.60 7.25 5.22
C PHE A 72 7.39 8.53 4.96
N GLY A 73 8.69 8.48 5.23
CA GLY A 73 9.65 9.51 4.82
C GLY A 73 10.21 9.20 3.44
N LEU A 74 10.20 10.19 2.53
CA LEU A 74 10.68 10.02 1.16
C LEU A 74 12.16 9.63 1.04
N ASP A 75 12.98 9.99 2.02
CA ASP A 75 14.44 9.87 1.96
C ASP A 75 14.94 8.42 2.03
N LEU A 76 14.14 7.49 2.57
CA LEU A 76 14.43 6.06 2.56
C LEU A 76 14.25 5.42 1.17
N PHE A 77 13.53 6.10 0.28
CA PHE A 77 13.14 5.57 -1.03
C PHE A 77 13.90 6.29 -2.14
N ALA A 78 14.24 5.56 -3.20
CA ALA A 78 14.63 6.13 -4.47
C ALA A 78 13.36 6.69 -5.15
N ALA A 79 12.78 7.76 -4.60
CA ALA A 79 11.42 8.21 -4.90
C ALA A 79 11.15 8.45 -6.41
N ASP A 80 12.15 8.96 -7.12
CA ASP A 80 12.01 9.38 -8.53
C ASP A 80 12.44 8.30 -9.54
N THR A 81 13.24 7.32 -9.12
CA THR A 81 13.80 6.29 -10.02
C THR A 81 13.33 4.87 -9.68
N GLY A 82 12.85 4.67 -8.45
CA GLY A 82 12.35 3.41 -7.96
C GLY A 82 10.87 3.23 -8.20
N TYR A 83 10.41 1.99 -8.07
CA TYR A 83 9.01 1.66 -8.31
C TYR A 83 8.47 0.57 -7.40
N LEU A 84 7.14 0.57 -7.24
CA LEU A 84 6.37 -0.52 -6.71
C LEU A 84 5.75 -1.32 -7.88
N LYS A 85 5.84 -2.64 -7.79
CA LYS A 85 5.11 -3.59 -8.64
C LYS A 85 4.06 -4.31 -7.78
N THR A 86 2.81 -4.27 -8.23
CA THR A 86 1.71 -5.05 -7.63
C THR A 86 1.47 -6.31 -8.45
N THR A 87 0.78 -7.29 -7.88
CA THR A 87 0.18 -8.40 -8.63
C THR A 87 -1.11 -8.00 -9.36
N LEU A 88 -1.58 -6.77 -9.18
CA LEU A 88 -2.88 -6.28 -9.65
C LEU A 88 -2.81 -5.60 -11.04
N ALA A 89 -1.65 -5.13 -11.47
CA ALA A 89 -1.46 -4.50 -12.77
C ALA A 89 -0.05 -4.75 -13.30
N ASP A 90 0.14 -5.79 -14.10
CA ASP A 90 1.47 -6.23 -14.56
C ASP A 90 2.20 -5.24 -15.49
N ALA A 91 1.50 -4.27 -16.09
CA ALA A 91 2.10 -3.30 -17.02
C ALA A 91 2.54 -1.98 -16.36
N ASN A 92 1.88 -1.55 -15.28
CA ASN A 92 2.09 -0.21 -14.73
C ASN A 92 2.95 -0.25 -13.46
N ARG A 93 4.16 0.30 -13.55
CA ARG A 93 5.04 0.53 -12.41
C ARG A 93 4.61 1.81 -11.70
N MET A 94 4.25 1.72 -10.43
CA MET A 94 3.96 2.88 -9.61
C MET A 94 5.27 3.48 -9.12
N SER A 95 5.46 4.80 -9.24
CA SER A 95 6.67 5.44 -8.69
C SER A 95 6.69 5.32 -7.15
N LEU A 96 7.88 5.20 -6.55
CA LEU A 96 7.98 5.18 -5.09
C LEU A 96 7.58 6.53 -4.46
N ARG A 97 7.72 7.64 -5.18
CA ARG A 97 7.15 8.93 -4.76
C ARG A 97 5.63 8.84 -4.60
N PHE A 98 4.94 8.30 -5.60
CA PHE A 98 3.49 8.11 -5.52
C PHE A 98 3.13 7.17 -4.36
N PHE A 99 3.82 6.02 -4.24
CA PHE A 99 3.61 5.08 -3.13
C PHE A 99 3.70 5.79 -1.77
N VAL A 100 4.78 6.55 -1.52
CA VAL A 100 4.98 7.26 -0.26
C VAL A 100 3.86 8.25 0.02
N GLU A 101 3.57 9.12 -0.96
CA GLU A 101 2.61 10.21 -0.76
C GLU A 101 1.17 9.69 -0.66
N TYR A 102 0.77 8.73 -1.50
CA TYR A 102 -0.54 8.09 -1.42
C TYR A 102 -0.78 7.45 -0.06
N ASN A 103 0.19 6.68 0.44
CA ASN A 103 0.03 6.01 1.74
C ASN A 103 -0.09 7.03 2.88
N ASN A 104 0.71 8.08 2.86
CA ASN A 104 0.65 9.16 3.84
C ASN A 104 -0.67 9.94 3.80
N VAL A 105 -1.23 10.13 2.60
CA VAL A 105 -2.47 10.90 2.43
C VAL A 105 -3.70 10.07 2.76
N TRP A 106 -3.77 8.86 2.24
CA TRP A 106 -4.99 8.06 2.18
C TRP A 106 -4.92 6.84 3.08
N TRP A 107 -4.02 5.90 2.79
CA TRP A 107 -4.03 4.58 3.41
C TRP A 107 -3.84 4.63 4.93
N PHE A 108 -2.85 5.39 5.40
CA PHE A 108 -2.58 5.55 6.84
C PHE A 108 -3.69 6.29 7.59
N ALA A 109 -4.53 7.05 6.89
CA ALA A 109 -5.69 7.68 7.48
C ALA A 109 -6.83 6.70 7.73
N ILE A 110 -6.87 5.56 7.03
CA ILE A 110 -7.93 4.55 7.09
C ILE A 110 -7.63 3.46 8.11
N ILE A 111 -6.39 2.96 8.13
CA ILE A 111 -6.03 1.82 8.99
C ILE A 111 -5.85 2.22 10.45
N ASP A 112 -6.20 1.32 11.36
CA ASP A 112 -6.06 1.54 12.81
C ASP A 112 -4.65 1.26 13.32
N GLY A 113 -3.91 0.42 12.62
CA GLY A 113 -2.52 0.14 12.93
C GLY A 113 -1.90 -0.90 12.02
N VAL A 114 -0.58 -0.96 12.05
CA VAL A 114 0.22 -1.98 11.37
C VAL A 114 1.14 -2.63 12.39
N GLU A 115 1.07 -3.94 12.49
CA GLU A 115 2.11 -4.73 13.13
C GLU A 115 3.05 -5.29 12.09
N VAL A 116 4.33 -5.34 12.44
CA VAL A 116 5.39 -5.87 11.58
C VAL A 116 6.02 -7.04 12.33
N PRO A 117 5.47 -8.26 12.20
CA PRO A 117 5.96 -9.44 12.90
C PRO A 117 7.37 -9.85 12.44
N SER A 118 7.73 -9.58 11.18
CA SER A 118 9.02 -10.01 10.64
C SER A 118 9.59 -9.04 9.60
N ILE A 119 10.90 -8.90 9.62
CA ILE A 119 11.73 -8.37 8.54
C ILE A 119 12.84 -9.38 8.25
N GLY A 120 13.20 -9.53 6.98
CA GLY A 120 14.28 -10.41 6.54
C GLY A 120 15.22 -9.69 5.59
N TYR A 121 16.50 -10.07 5.62
CA TYR A 121 17.49 -9.66 4.63
C TYR A 121 18.22 -10.89 4.11
N ASP A 122 18.29 -11.02 2.80
CA ASP A 122 19.05 -12.03 2.09
C ASP A 122 20.27 -11.39 1.44
N ALA A 123 21.46 -11.76 1.94
CA ALA A 123 22.73 -11.24 1.47
C ALA A 123 23.15 -11.80 0.11
N GLU A 124 22.67 -12.98 -0.28
CA GLU A 124 23.02 -13.59 -1.57
C GLU A 124 22.40 -12.81 -2.73
N THR A 125 21.16 -12.34 -2.54
CA THR A 125 20.42 -11.59 -3.56
C THR A 125 20.43 -10.07 -3.34
N ASP A 126 20.97 -9.59 -2.22
CA ASP A 126 20.82 -8.19 -1.72
C ASP A 126 19.35 -7.75 -1.76
N THR A 127 18.46 -8.58 -1.21
CA THR A 127 17.03 -8.27 -1.12
C THR A 127 16.52 -8.35 0.31
N GLY A 128 15.47 -7.59 0.58
CA GLY A 128 14.78 -7.60 1.86
C GLY A 128 13.37 -8.14 1.75
N SER A 129 12.80 -8.47 2.89
CA SER A 129 11.39 -8.79 3.04
C SER A 129 10.82 -8.14 4.29
N ILE A 130 9.52 -7.87 4.26
CA ILE A 130 8.74 -7.41 5.41
C ILE A 130 7.37 -8.08 5.37
N VAL A 131 6.93 -8.58 6.51
CA VAL A 131 5.59 -9.13 6.72
C VAL A 131 4.80 -8.13 7.54
N LEU A 132 3.56 -7.87 7.12
CA LEU A 132 2.66 -6.88 7.68
C LEU A 132 1.36 -7.57 8.13
N ASP A 133 0.89 -7.20 9.31
CA ASP A 133 -0.48 -7.42 9.76
C ASP A 133 -1.15 -6.05 9.91
N ILE A 134 -2.10 -5.78 9.02
CA ILE A 134 -2.72 -4.46 8.85
C ILE A 134 -4.14 -4.51 9.37
N ARG A 135 -4.47 -3.62 10.31
CA ARG A 135 -5.78 -3.59 10.99
C ARG A 135 -6.72 -2.55 10.40
N TYR A 136 -7.93 -2.99 10.06
CA TYR A 136 -9.07 -2.19 9.60
C TYR A 136 -10.27 -2.46 10.53
N GLY A 137 -10.30 -1.84 11.70
CA GLY A 137 -11.26 -2.14 12.76
C GLY A 137 -11.08 -3.57 13.23
N ASN A 138 -12.13 -4.39 13.05
CA ASN A 138 -12.14 -5.82 13.38
C ASN A 138 -11.55 -6.70 12.27
N GLU A 139 -11.15 -6.11 11.14
CA GLU A 139 -10.61 -6.84 10.00
C GLU A 139 -9.08 -6.76 9.96
N HIS A 140 -8.46 -7.84 9.49
CA HIS A 140 -7.01 -7.94 9.34
C HIS A 140 -6.62 -8.31 7.90
N LEU A 141 -5.64 -7.60 7.35
CA LEU A 141 -5.00 -7.92 6.09
C LEU A 141 -3.55 -8.31 6.35
N LEU A 142 -3.23 -9.57 6.06
CA LEU A 142 -1.85 -10.02 5.98
C LEU A 142 -1.27 -9.67 4.61
N ALA A 143 -0.11 -9.03 4.62
CA ALA A 143 0.62 -8.68 3.42
C ALA A 143 2.12 -8.96 3.60
N MET A 144 2.80 -9.21 2.49
CA MET A 144 4.25 -9.31 2.43
C MET A 144 4.77 -8.38 1.35
N GLN A 145 5.92 -7.76 1.59
CA GLN A 145 6.65 -7.08 0.54
C GLN A 145 8.05 -7.64 0.37
N HIS A 146 8.45 -7.84 -0.88
CA HIS A 146 9.84 -8.01 -1.26
C HIS A 146 10.44 -6.66 -1.62
N ILE A 147 11.68 -6.44 -1.19
CA ILE A 147 12.36 -5.15 -1.20
C ILE A 147 13.66 -5.29 -1.98
N GLY A 148 13.86 -4.46 -2.99
CA GLY A 148 15.13 -4.28 -3.67
C GLY A 148 15.77 -2.96 -3.26
N PHE A 149 17.10 -2.95 -3.21
CA PHE A 149 17.88 -1.77 -2.81
C PHE A 149 18.66 -1.20 -4.00
N GLN A 150 18.95 0.10 -3.94
CA GLN A 150 19.89 0.77 -4.83
C GLN A 150 20.66 1.81 -4.01
N GLY A 151 21.98 1.67 -3.93
CA GLY A 151 22.77 2.46 -2.98
C GLY A 151 22.25 2.24 -1.56
N ASP A 152 21.94 3.32 -0.84
CA ASP A 152 21.42 3.29 0.54
C ASP A 152 19.90 3.51 0.63
N ARG A 153 19.16 3.17 -0.43
CA ARG A 153 17.71 3.40 -0.54
C ARG A 153 16.95 2.17 -1.02
N ILE A 154 15.67 2.12 -0.68
CA ILE A 154 14.70 1.19 -1.28
C ILE A 154 14.41 1.65 -2.70
N SER A 155 14.64 0.79 -3.69
CA SER A 155 14.45 1.08 -5.12
C SER A 155 13.32 0.28 -5.74
N ARG A 156 12.98 -0.87 -5.16
CA ARG A 156 11.90 -1.71 -5.65
C ARG A 156 11.08 -2.25 -4.49
N LEU A 157 9.77 -2.16 -4.62
CA LEU A 157 8.83 -2.89 -3.77
C LEU A 157 8.01 -3.84 -4.64
N GLN A 158 7.78 -5.05 -4.15
CA GLN A 158 6.80 -5.96 -4.71
C GLN A 158 5.88 -6.40 -3.59
N THR A 159 4.60 -6.02 -3.68
CA THR A 159 3.61 -6.33 -2.63
C THR A 159 2.80 -7.57 -2.99
N TYR A 160 2.57 -8.41 -1.99
CA TYR A 160 1.72 -9.59 -2.03
C TYR A 160 0.69 -9.48 -0.93
N ALA A 161 -0.58 -9.44 -1.31
CA ALA A 161 -1.73 -9.38 -0.41
C ALA A 161 -2.89 -10.16 -1.03
N SER A 162 -3.80 -10.70 -0.22
CA SER A 162 -4.95 -11.41 -0.75
C SER A 162 -5.98 -10.44 -1.34
N ASN A 163 -6.24 -10.56 -2.64
CA ASN A 163 -7.27 -9.75 -3.30
C ASN A 163 -8.67 -9.98 -2.73
N SER A 164 -8.94 -11.16 -2.14
CA SER A 164 -10.24 -11.46 -1.53
C SER A 164 -10.57 -10.55 -0.34
N PHE A 165 -9.56 -9.97 0.31
CA PHE A 165 -9.77 -9.05 1.42
C PHE A 165 -10.56 -7.80 0.98
N PHE A 166 -10.26 -7.27 -0.21
CA PHE A 166 -10.92 -6.07 -0.74
C PHE A 166 -12.35 -6.31 -1.21
N GLY A 167 -12.82 -7.57 -1.20
CA GLY A 167 -14.23 -7.92 -1.45
C GLY A 167 -15.11 -7.85 -0.19
N LYS A 168 -14.55 -7.56 0.99
CA LYS A 168 -15.30 -7.46 2.24
C LYS A 168 -16.17 -6.19 2.28
N ASP A 169 -17.42 -6.34 2.72
CA ASP A 169 -18.37 -5.22 2.87
C ASP A 169 -18.24 -4.54 4.24
N THR A 170 -17.01 -4.20 4.65
CA THR A 170 -16.77 -3.40 5.85
C THR A 170 -16.44 -1.95 5.46
N PRO A 171 -16.89 -0.93 6.22
CA PRO A 171 -16.80 0.46 5.78
C PRO A 171 -15.38 0.93 5.43
N LEU A 172 -14.38 0.61 6.26
CA LEU A 172 -12.99 1.02 6.03
C LEU A 172 -12.38 0.32 4.80
N VAL A 173 -12.66 -0.97 4.61
CA VAL A 173 -12.17 -1.73 3.45
C VAL A 173 -12.80 -1.21 2.16
N ARG A 174 -14.08 -0.85 2.19
CA ARG A 174 -14.76 -0.22 1.04
C ARG A 174 -14.18 1.15 0.72
N LEU A 175 -13.91 1.97 1.72
CA LEU A 175 -13.26 3.28 1.49
C LEU A 175 -11.85 3.10 0.89
N ASP A 176 -11.09 2.11 1.36
CA ASP A 176 -9.78 1.77 0.80
C ASP A 176 -9.90 1.29 -0.66
N ALA A 177 -10.92 0.49 -0.98
CA ALA A 177 -11.20 0.06 -2.36
C ALA A 177 -11.46 1.25 -3.30
N TYR A 178 -12.11 2.33 -2.84
CA TYR A 178 -12.27 3.56 -3.63
C TYR A 178 -10.95 4.30 -3.83
N GLY A 179 -10.09 4.40 -2.81
CA GLY A 179 -8.72 4.91 -2.96
C GLY A 179 -7.93 4.10 -3.99
N ASN A 180 -8.08 2.77 -3.92
CA ASN A 180 -7.50 1.83 -4.87
C ASN A 180 -8.17 1.83 -6.25
N ALA A 181 -9.29 2.51 -6.46
CA ALA A 181 -9.81 2.77 -7.81
C ALA A 181 -9.17 4.03 -8.37
N ILE A 182 -9.17 5.12 -7.58
CA ILE A 182 -8.62 6.42 -7.95
C ILE A 182 -7.16 6.31 -8.44
N TRP A 183 -6.30 5.62 -7.70
CA TRP A 183 -4.88 5.50 -8.09
C TRP A 183 -4.66 4.74 -9.42
N LEU A 184 -5.53 3.79 -9.79
CA LEU A 184 -5.43 2.97 -11.01
C LEU A 184 -5.96 3.77 -12.20
N GLU A 185 -7.12 4.41 -12.02
CA GLU A 185 -7.78 5.22 -13.04
C GLU A 185 -6.91 6.42 -13.46
N THR A 186 -6.14 6.97 -12.53
CA THR A 186 -5.25 8.12 -12.78
C THR A 186 -3.83 7.72 -13.18
N GLY A 187 -3.54 6.41 -13.31
CA GLY A 187 -2.25 5.93 -13.77
C GLY A 187 -1.06 6.28 -12.86
N TYR A 188 -1.30 6.41 -11.56
CA TYR A 188 -0.30 6.84 -10.56
C TYR A 188 0.26 8.26 -10.77
N ASP A 189 -0.49 9.16 -11.39
CA ASP A 189 -0.19 10.60 -11.36
C ASP A 189 -0.65 11.20 -10.03
N LEU A 190 0.29 11.71 -9.23
CA LEU A 190 0.02 12.19 -7.88
C LEU A 190 -0.94 13.39 -7.85
N LYS A 191 -0.82 14.31 -8.81
CA LYS A 191 -1.66 15.51 -8.86
C LYS A 191 -3.08 15.13 -9.28
N ILE A 192 -3.21 14.34 -10.35
CA ILE A 192 -4.51 13.90 -10.86
C ILE A 192 -5.20 13.00 -9.83
N SER A 193 -4.47 12.11 -9.14
CA SER A 193 -4.99 11.32 -8.02
C SER A 193 -5.53 12.19 -6.89
N ALA A 194 -4.80 13.25 -6.49
CA ALA A 194 -5.25 14.16 -5.44
C ALA A 194 -6.53 14.90 -5.84
N GLU A 195 -6.61 15.37 -7.09
CA GLU A 195 -7.81 16.01 -7.64
C GLU A 195 -9.00 15.05 -7.68
N ALA A 196 -8.79 13.82 -8.16
CA ALA A 196 -9.82 12.78 -8.22
C ALA A 196 -10.32 12.38 -6.81
N ALA A 197 -9.42 12.28 -5.83
CA ALA A 197 -9.79 12.04 -4.44
C ALA A 197 -10.70 13.15 -3.88
N GLU A 198 -10.36 14.41 -4.11
CA GLU A 198 -11.18 15.54 -3.67
C GLU A 198 -12.54 15.61 -4.39
N VAL A 199 -12.60 15.23 -5.67
CA VAL A 199 -13.87 15.06 -6.38
C VAL A 199 -14.69 13.94 -5.75
N PHE A 200 -14.10 12.77 -5.49
CA PHE A 200 -14.76 11.64 -4.84
C PHE A 200 -15.38 12.04 -3.50
N LEU A 201 -14.65 12.79 -2.67
CA LEU A 201 -15.11 13.26 -1.36
C LEU A 201 -16.34 14.18 -1.43
N ARG A 202 -16.63 14.76 -2.61
CA ARG A 202 -17.81 15.60 -2.88
C ARG A 202 -18.99 14.83 -3.51
N THR A 203 -18.82 13.57 -3.86
CA THR A 203 -19.89 12.71 -4.39
C THR A 203 -20.87 12.29 -3.30
N PRO A 204 -22.08 11.79 -3.63
CA PRO A 204 -22.98 11.19 -2.63
C PRO A 204 -22.32 10.05 -1.85
N THR A 205 -21.50 9.22 -2.51
CA THR A 205 -20.76 8.12 -1.87
C THR A 205 -19.70 8.63 -0.91
N GLY A 206 -18.91 9.64 -1.31
CA GLY A 206 -17.93 10.28 -0.43
C GLY A 206 -18.58 10.94 0.79
N ARG A 207 -19.74 11.60 0.59
CA ARG A 207 -20.53 12.16 1.69
C ARG A 207 -21.03 11.09 2.65
N PHE A 208 -21.55 9.97 2.12
CA PHE A 208 -21.96 8.83 2.93
C PHE A 208 -20.82 8.37 3.86
N PHE A 209 -19.61 8.17 3.34
CA PHE A 209 -18.47 7.81 4.21
C PHE A 209 -18.11 8.90 5.23
N SER A 210 -18.26 10.17 4.87
CA SER A 210 -17.96 11.29 5.76
C SER A 210 -18.95 11.45 6.92
N GLU A 211 -20.17 10.95 6.76
CA GLU A 211 -21.28 11.09 7.71
C GLU A 211 -21.46 9.85 8.59
N ASN A 212 -20.74 8.76 8.32
CA ASN A 212 -20.88 7.48 9.01
C ASN A 212 -19.58 7.02 9.67
N GLU A 213 -19.68 6.50 10.88
CA GLU A 213 -18.58 5.79 11.55
C GLU A 213 -18.38 4.39 10.93
N PRO A 214 -17.14 3.86 10.91
CA PRO A 214 -15.89 4.47 11.39
C PRO A 214 -15.20 5.41 10.36
N THR A 215 -15.80 5.63 9.19
CA THR A 215 -15.12 6.29 8.05
C THR A 215 -15.05 7.82 8.17
N SER A 216 -15.95 8.46 8.90
CA SER A 216 -15.99 9.91 9.15
C SER A 216 -14.62 10.45 9.60
N SER A 217 -14.01 9.82 10.61
CA SER A 217 -12.72 10.20 11.19
C SER A 217 -11.57 10.02 10.20
N ALA A 218 -11.61 8.95 9.39
CA ALA A 218 -10.64 8.74 8.32
C ALA A 218 -10.74 9.84 7.26
N ILE A 219 -11.96 10.21 6.86
CA ILE A 219 -12.21 11.26 5.86
C ILE A 219 -11.68 12.63 6.33
N VAL A 220 -11.82 12.97 7.61
CA VAL A 220 -11.25 14.21 8.17
C VAL A 220 -9.73 14.21 8.02
N ARG A 221 -9.05 13.10 8.36
CA ARG A 221 -7.60 12.96 8.19
C ARG A 221 -7.19 13.06 6.72
N ILE A 222 -7.88 12.36 5.83
CA ILE A 222 -7.63 12.39 4.37
C ILE A 222 -7.71 13.83 3.84
N LYS A 223 -8.75 14.58 4.22
CA LYS A 223 -8.92 15.99 3.80
C LYS A 223 -7.75 16.87 4.25
N ASN A 224 -7.32 16.73 5.51
CA ASN A 224 -6.18 17.48 6.03
C ASN A 224 -4.89 17.11 5.29
N ASN A 225 -4.65 15.81 5.08
CA ASN A 225 -3.47 15.35 4.38
C ASN A 225 -3.43 15.79 2.91
N LEU A 226 -4.57 15.82 2.22
CA LEU A 226 -4.69 16.36 0.86
C LEU A 226 -4.35 17.85 0.81
N ALA A 227 -4.86 18.63 1.77
CA ALA A 227 -4.52 20.06 1.87
C ALA A 227 -3.02 20.28 2.10
N ASP A 228 -2.40 19.48 2.97
CA ASP A 228 -0.96 19.52 3.22
C ASP A 228 -0.13 19.11 1.99
N LEU A 229 -0.58 18.08 1.25
CA LEU A 229 0.04 17.66 0.00
C LEU A 229 0.01 18.81 -1.02
N ARG A 230 -1.17 19.43 -1.22
CA ARG A 230 -1.33 20.57 -2.13
C ARG A 230 -0.38 21.72 -1.76
N LYS A 231 -0.31 22.07 -0.48
CA LYS A 231 0.60 23.11 0.01
C LYS A 231 2.06 22.78 -0.29
N ARG A 232 2.48 21.54 -0.07
CA ARG A 232 3.86 21.08 -0.32
C ARG A 232 4.26 21.19 -1.79
N TYR A 233 3.33 20.92 -2.70
CA TYR A 233 3.55 20.93 -4.15
C TYR A 233 3.10 22.22 -4.86
N GLY A 234 2.57 23.20 -4.12
CA GLY A 234 2.09 24.46 -4.68
C GLY A 234 0.87 24.33 -5.60
N TRP A 235 0.04 23.30 -5.41
CA TRP A 235 -1.15 23.09 -6.23
C TRP A 235 -2.34 23.91 -5.71
N GLN A 236 -3.04 24.59 -6.61
CA GLN A 236 -4.22 25.38 -6.26
C GLN A 236 -5.38 24.48 -5.82
N PRO A 237 -6.19 24.86 -4.81
CA PRO A 237 -7.40 24.13 -4.44
C PRO A 237 -8.40 24.03 -5.60
N ILE A 238 -9.26 23.01 -5.56
CA ILE A 238 -10.35 22.78 -6.53
C ILE A 238 -11.73 22.90 -5.90
#